data_AF-A0A5J4NC47-F1
#
_entry.id   AF-A0A5J4NC47-F1
#
_cell.length_a   1.000
_cell.length_b   1.000
_cell.length_c   1.000
_cell.angle_alpha   90.00
_cell.angle_beta   90.00
_cell.angle_gamma   90.00
#
_symmetry.space_group_name_H-M   'P 1'
#
loop_
_entity.id
_entity.type
_entity.pdbx_description
1 polymer ?
#
loop_
_entity_poly.entity_id
_entity_poly.type
_entity_poly.pdbx_seq_one_letter_code
_entity_poly.pdbx_strand_id
1 'polypeptide(L)'
;MRSSLFSLPPPKEHAQLLHARRPDLYKDANHKPELAIALTPFEALLGFRSPKHIASFVQGEPMGCVPELLEVVGNECLSDLVSVSQLVEDEDNASIAIKAAYQKLMRTDEQKVACLVNQLRDRLLQGEQLQFSVPDNINLSELADVFIRLSTQFPGDVGCFSLFFLNYIKLETGQAVFLEANLPHAYLSGDCVECMACSDNVVRAGLTPKYKDVDCLLSMLQYDPRTADDLIFPGESRPVELPAAGPWLSDTEITSRLPTPQVTRFAPPVEDFAVDKLLIPPSCRAFELLALPCASILVFITGSGFLQHIPPKLANDTAEKQSVSINTNSSGFPVDAQAAGRVHQVL
;
A
#
# COMPACT_ATOMS: atom_id res chain seq x y z
N MET A 1 3.21 12.79 -6.74
CA MET A 1 3.79 11.59 -7.40
C MET A 1 3.09 11.34 -8.73
N ARG A 2 3.79 10.81 -9.74
CA ARG A 2 3.12 10.11 -10.86
C ARG A 2 2.60 8.78 -10.31
N SER A 3 1.46 8.29 -10.79
CA SER A 3 0.98 6.97 -10.36
C SER A 3 2.07 5.93 -10.60
N SER A 4 2.36 5.17 -9.55
CA SER A 4 3.30 4.07 -9.59
C SER A 4 2.76 2.93 -10.45
N LEU A 5 3.69 2.11 -10.85
CA LEU A 5 3.52 0.95 -11.70
C LEU A 5 2.47 0.00 -11.14
N PHE A 6 1.54 -0.47 -11.96
CA PHE A 6 0.66 -1.57 -11.57
C PHE A 6 1.44 -2.89 -11.62
N SER A 7 1.63 -3.50 -10.46
CA SER A 7 2.77 -4.39 -10.18
C SER A 7 2.41 -5.49 -9.20
N LEU A 8 3.08 -6.64 -9.29
CA LEU A 8 2.95 -7.75 -8.36
C LEU A 8 4.30 -8.42 -8.04
N PRO A 9 4.60 -8.64 -6.75
CA PRO A 9 5.74 -9.42 -6.33
C PRO A 9 5.42 -10.92 -6.34
N PRO A 10 6.26 -11.77 -6.95
CA PRO A 10 6.09 -13.22 -6.91
C PRO A 10 6.46 -13.80 -5.54
N PRO A 11 5.83 -14.92 -5.10
CA PRO A 11 6.26 -15.67 -3.93
C PRO A 11 7.64 -16.31 -4.18
N LYS A 12 8.35 -16.67 -3.11
CA LYS A 12 9.76 -17.05 -3.16
C LYS A 12 10.09 -18.19 -4.14
N GLU A 13 9.29 -19.26 -4.14
CA GLU A 13 9.47 -20.39 -5.07
C GLU A 13 9.27 -19.97 -6.52
N HIS A 14 8.29 -19.09 -6.77
CA HIS A 14 8.01 -18.60 -8.11
C HIS A 14 9.09 -17.60 -8.56
N ALA A 15 9.61 -16.75 -7.67
CA ALA A 15 10.73 -15.85 -7.92
C ALA A 15 11.99 -16.61 -8.36
N GLN A 16 12.29 -17.74 -7.69
CA GLN A 16 13.39 -18.64 -8.08
C GLN A 16 13.22 -19.16 -9.51
N LEU A 17 12.01 -19.62 -9.86
CA LEU A 17 11.71 -20.12 -11.20
C LEU A 17 11.81 -19.04 -12.27
N LEU A 18 11.30 -17.84 -12.00
CA LEU A 18 11.32 -16.71 -12.93
C LEU A 18 12.74 -16.21 -13.16
N HIS A 19 13.54 -16.05 -12.09
CA HIS A 19 14.95 -15.67 -12.20
C HIS A 19 15.76 -16.70 -13.00
N ALA A 20 15.54 -17.99 -12.75
CA ALA A 20 16.21 -19.05 -13.51
C ALA A 20 15.84 -19.05 -15.00
N ARG A 21 14.59 -18.71 -15.35
CA ARG A 21 14.11 -18.70 -16.75
C ARG A 21 14.43 -17.41 -17.50
N ARG A 22 14.34 -16.25 -16.82
CA ARG A 22 14.42 -14.91 -17.41
C ARG A 22 15.20 -13.94 -16.48
N PRO A 23 16.50 -14.17 -16.26
CA PRO A 23 17.33 -13.33 -15.38
C PRO A 23 17.51 -11.88 -15.91
N ASP A 24 17.23 -11.67 -17.20
CA ASP A 24 17.16 -10.36 -17.83
C ASP A 24 16.00 -9.50 -17.29
N LEU A 25 14.90 -10.13 -16.87
CA LEU A 25 13.70 -9.48 -16.35
C LEU A 25 13.56 -9.58 -14.83
N TYR A 26 13.85 -10.75 -14.25
CA TYR A 26 13.72 -11.03 -12.82
C TYR A 26 15.12 -11.12 -12.21
N LYS A 27 15.45 -10.19 -11.32
CA LYS A 27 16.85 -9.90 -10.95
C LYS A 27 17.39 -10.77 -9.85
N ASP A 28 16.51 -11.38 -9.07
CA ASP A 28 16.86 -12.16 -7.91
C ASP A 28 15.87 -13.29 -7.69
N ALA A 29 16.19 -14.20 -6.77
CA ALA A 29 15.38 -15.36 -6.42
C ALA A 29 14.53 -15.11 -5.16
N ASN A 30 14.40 -13.87 -4.69
CA ASN A 30 13.74 -13.54 -3.44
C ASN A 30 12.28 -13.13 -3.67
N HIS A 31 11.46 -13.30 -2.64
CA HIS A 31 10.15 -12.67 -2.60
C HIS A 31 10.28 -11.18 -2.29
N LYS A 32 9.19 -10.44 -2.46
CA LYS A 32 9.16 -8.99 -2.20
C LYS A 32 7.88 -8.61 -1.45
N PRO A 33 7.71 -9.01 -0.17
CA PRO A 33 6.67 -8.42 0.68
C PRO A 33 6.92 -6.93 0.83
N GLU A 34 5.86 -6.12 0.81
CA GLU A 34 5.93 -4.66 0.89
C GLU A 34 4.90 -4.15 1.89
N LEU A 35 5.25 -3.16 2.70
CA LEU A 35 4.37 -2.45 3.61
C LEU A 35 4.47 -0.97 3.30
N ALA A 36 3.33 -0.32 3.03
CA ALA A 36 3.25 1.12 2.86
C ALA A 36 2.43 1.76 3.99
N ILE A 37 2.98 2.81 4.60
CA ILE A 37 2.33 3.60 5.65
C ILE A 37 2.14 5.02 5.13
N ALA A 38 0.90 5.48 5.06
CA ALA A 38 0.55 6.79 4.53
C ALA A 38 1.11 7.93 5.40
N LEU A 39 1.80 8.89 4.79
CA LEU A 39 2.25 10.12 5.44
C LEU A 39 1.30 11.29 5.15
N THR A 40 0.72 11.30 3.96
CA THR A 40 -0.38 12.19 3.53
C THR A 40 -1.55 11.33 3.06
N PRO A 41 -2.75 11.90 2.75
CA PRO A 41 -3.79 11.13 2.10
C PRO A 41 -3.24 10.37 0.90
N PHE A 42 -3.33 9.05 0.94
CA PHE A 42 -2.63 8.17 0.00
C PHE A 42 -3.62 7.29 -0.74
N GLU A 43 -3.56 7.32 -2.06
CA GLU A 43 -4.51 6.66 -2.94
C GLU A 43 -3.85 5.44 -3.57
N ALA A 44 -4.51 4.29 -3.53
CA ALA A 44 -4.00 3.05 -4.13
C ALA A 44 -5.12 2.20 -4.77
N LEU A 45 -4.75 1.36 -5.72
CA LEU A 45 -5.55 0.24 -6.20
C LEU A 45 -4.99 -1.02 -5.58
N LEU A 46 -5.77 -1.80 -4.84
CA LEU A 46 -5.32 -3.04 -4.20
C LEU A 46 -6.39 -4.14 -4.32
N GLY A 47 -6.00 -5.33 -4.76
CA GLY A 47 -6.85 -6.53 -4.73
C GLY A 47 -8.13 -6.43 -5.58
N PHE A 48 -8.74 -7.56 -5.91
CA PHE A 48 -9.96 -7.56 -6.71
C PHE A 48 -11.19 -7.17 -5.89
N ARG A 49 -12.10 -6.42 -6.53
CA ARG A 49 -13.46 -6.17 -6.03
C ARG A 49 -14.29 -7.45 -6.14
N SER A 50 -15.39 -7.50 -5.39
CA SER A 50 -16.39 -8.57 -5.55
C SER A 50 -16.99 -8.62 -6.97
N PRO A 51 -17.47 -9.80 -7.42
CA PRO A 51 -18.15 -9.93 -8.72
C PRO A 51 -19.33 -8.97 -8.85
N LYS A 52 -20.05 -8.72 -7.75
CA LYS A 52 -21.17 -7.78 -7.68
C LYS A 52 -20.77 -6.35 -8.03
N HIS A 53 -19.63 -5.87 -7.52
CA HIS A 53 -19.10 -4.55 -7.86
C HIS A 53 -18.70 -4.48 -9.34
N ILE A 54 -17.95 -5.47 -9.82
CA ILE A 54 -17.46 -5.50 -11.21
C ILE A 54 -18.64 -5.54 -12.19
N ALA A 55 -19.63 -6.41 -11.94
CA ALA A 55 -20.86 -6.50 -12.72
C ALA A 55 -21.59 -5.15 -12.74
N SER A 56 -21.71 -4.46 -11.60
CA SER A 56 -22.43 -3.18 -11.51
C SER A 56 -21.83 -2.07 -12.39
N PHE A 57 -20.52 -2.10 -12.69
CA PHE A 57 -19.90 -1.12 -13.60
C PHE A 57 -20.28 -1.31 -15.07
N VAL A 58 -20.62 -2.53 -15.47
CA VAL A 58 -20.91 -2.90 -16.86
C VAL A 58 -22.38 -3.25 -17.08
N GLN A 59 -23.13 -3.55 -16.02
CA GLN A 59 -24.55 -3.85 -16.05
C GLN A 59 -25.35 -2.55 -16.08
N GLY A 60 -25.97 -2.23 -17.21
CA GLY A 60 -26.92 -1.11 -17.27
C GLY A 60 -27.54 -0.89 -18.64
N GLU A 61 -28.84 -1.16 -18.74
CA GLU A 61 -29.75 -0.56 -19.70
C GLU A 61 -29.88 0.96 -19.41
N PRO A 62 -30.04 1.85 -20.40
CA PRO A 62 -29.13 2.19 -21.49
C PRO A 62 -28.21 3.41 -21.17
N MET A 63 -28.19 3.94 -19.93
CA MET A 63 -27.62 5.30 -19.67
C MET A 63 -26.76 5.44 -18.40
N GLY A 64 -26.46 4.35 -17.69
CA GLY A 64 -25.68 4.40 -16.46
C GLY A 64 -24.70 3.25 -16.36
N CYS A 65 -23.89 2.99 -17.37
CA CYS A 65 -22.83 1.97 -17.25
C CYS A 65 -21.56 2.45 -17.93
N VAL A 66 -20.55 1.60 -17.91
CA VAL A 66 -19.31 1.76 -18.67
C VAL A 66 -19.38 0.81 -19.88
N PRO A 67 -20.07 1.19 -20.98
CA PRO A 67 -20.21 0.32 -22.16
C PRO A 67 -18.87 -0.03 -22.79
N GLU A 68 -17.87 0.85 -22.68
CA GLU A 68 -16.51 0.61 -23.17
C GLU A 68 -15.86 -0.58 -22.42
N LEU A 69 -16.14 -0.70 -21.12
CA LEU A 69 -15.69 -1.81 -20.30
C LEU A 69 -16.47 -3.09 -20.63
N LEU A 70 -17.79 -2.99 -20.87
CA LEU A 70 -18.61 -4.12 -21.32
C LEU A 70 -18.13 -4.69 -22.65
N GLU A 71 -17.70 -3.85 -23.59
CA GLU A 71 -17.19 -4.32 -24.88
C GLU A 71 -15.91 -5.18 -24.73
N VAL A 72 -15.13 -4.93 -23.69
CA VAL A 72 -13.95 -5.74 -23.36
C VAL A 72 -14.36 -7.01 -22.61
N VAL A 73 -15.13 -6.87 -21.54
CA VAL A 73 -15.52 -7.99 -20.66
C VAL A 73 -16.40 -9.01 -21.41
N GLY A 74 -17.33 -8.52 -22.23
CA GLY A 74 -18.29 -9.32 -22.96
C GLY A 74 -19.48 -9.79 -22.11
N ASN A 75 -20.58 -10.10 -22.79
CA ASN A 75 -21.84 -10.52 -22.15
C ASN A 75 -21.73 -11.88 -21.44
N GLU A 76 -20.86 -12.77 -21.90
CA GLU A 76 -20.63 -14.09 -21.28
C GLU A 76 -20.04 -13.91 -19.88
N CYS A 77 -18.91 -13.21 -19.76
CA CYS A 77 -18.30 -12.94 -18.46
C CYS A 77 -19.21 -12.09 -17.55
N LEU A 78 -19.98 -11.16 -18.12
CA LEU A 78 -20.99 -10.42 -17.35
C LEU A 78 -22.05 -11.37 -16.76
N SER A 79 -22.56 -12.31 -17.55
CA SER A 79 -23.54 -13.30 -17.09
C SER A 79 -22.98 -14.14 -15.94
N ASP A 80 -21.71 -14.53 -16.02
CA ASP A 80 -21.05 -15.30 -14.96
C ASP A 80 -20.89 -14.46 -13.68
N LEU A 81 -20.41 -13.22 -13.80
CA LEU A 81 -20.26 -12.30 -12.66
C LEU A 81 -21.61 -12.03 -11.97
N VAL A 82 -22.68 -11.81 -12.74
CA VAL A 82 -24.03 -11.59 -12.21
C VAL A 82 -24.56 -12.86 -11.53
N SER A 83 -24.37 -14.02 -12.15
CA SER A 83 -24.84 -15.30 -11.62
C SER A 83 -24.20 -15.59 -10.27
N VAL A 84 -22.87 -15.42 -10.16
CA VAL A 84 -22.15 -15.61 -8.89
C VAL A 84 -22.49 -14.53 -7.86
N SER A 85 -22.77 -13.29 -8.28
CA SER A 85 -23.15 -12.21 -7.35
C SER A 85 -24.46 -12.46 -6.57
N GLN A 86 -25.28 -13.40 -7.04
CA GLN A 86 -26.54 -13.79 -6.39
C GLN A 86 -26.36 -14.96 -5.41
N LEU A 87 -25.22 -15.66 -5.49
CA LEU A 87 -24.88 -16.76 -4.60
C LEU A 87 -24.24 -16.19 -3.33
N VAL A 88 -24.67 -16.67 -2.17
CA VAL A 88 -24.09 -16.30 -0.88
C VAL A 88 -22.91 -17.23 -0.62
N GLU A 89 -21.76 -16.67 -0.25
CA GLU A 89 -20.57 -17.42 0.22
C GLU A 89 -19.98 -18.43 -0.78
N ASP A 90 -19.89 -18.05 -2.07
CA ASP A 90 -19.25 -18.85 -3.12
C ASP A 90 -17.96 -18.19 -3.63
N GLU A 91 -16.94 -18.17 -2.77
CA GLU A 91 -15.65 -17.53 -3.05
C GLU A 91 -14.91 -18.18 -4.23
N ASP A 92 -14.98 -19.51 -4.35
CA ASP A 92 -14.32 -20.24 -5.44
C ASP A 92 -14.87 -19.82 -6.81
N ASN A 93 -16.20 -19.80 -6.98
CA ASN A 93 -16.80 -19.36 -8.24
C ASN A 93 -16.63 -17.85 -8.46
N ALA A 94 -16.55 -17.05 -7.39
CA ALA A 94 -16.25 -15.63 -7.50
C ALA A 94 -14.86 -15.41 -8.10
N SER A 95 -13.84 -16.09 -7.56
CA SER A 95 -12.47 -16.05 -8.06
C SER A 95 -12.38 -16.51 -9.53
N ILE A 96 -13.13 -17.55 -9.91
CA ILE A 96 -13.18 -18.03 -11.31
C ILE A 96 -13.79 -16.98 -12.23
N ALA A 97 -14.92 -16.37 -11.86
CA ALA A 97 -15.59 -15.36 -12.68
C ALA A 97 -14.75 -14.08 -12.83
N ILE A 98 -14.14 -13.60 -11.74
CA ILE A 98 -13.20 -12.46 -11.76
C ILE A 98 -12.01 -12.78 -12.67
N LYS A 99 -11.43 -13.97 -12.52
CA LYS A 99 -10.32 -14.42 -13.36
C LYS A 99 -10.68 -14.41 -14.83
N ALA A 100 -11.82 -14.99 -15.22
CA ALA A 100 -12.27 -15.03 -16.61
C ALA A 100 -12.43 -13.62 -17.19
N ALA A 101 -13.13 -12.73 -16.48
CA ALA A 101 -13.34 -11.35 -16.91
C ALA A 101 -12.03 -10.55 -17.02
N TYR A 102 -11.14 -10.70 -16.03
CA TYR A 102 -9.87 -10.00 -16.03
C TYR A 102 -8.89 -10.53 -17.07
N GLN A 103 -8.87 -11.85 -17.30
CA GLN A 103 -8.12 -12.47 -18.41
C GLN A 103 -8.60 -11.93 -19.76
N LYS A 104 -9.91 -11.74 -19.94
CA LYS A 104 -10.47 -11.15 -21.15
C LYS A 104 -9.94 -9.73 -21.38
N LEU A 105 -9.93 -8.89 -20.33
CA LEU A 105 -9.34 -7.55 -20.38
C LEU A 105 -7.87 -7.60 -20.78
N MET A 106 -7.05 -8.37 -20.07
CA MET A 106 -5.60 -8.40 -20.27
C MET A 106 -5.17 -9.01 -21.61
N ARG A 107 -6.01 -9.85 -22.22
CA ARG A 107 -5.76 -10.49 -23.54
C ARG A 107 -6.40 -9.76 -24.71
N THR A 108 -7.22 -8.74 -24.46
CA THR A 108 -7.79 -7.93 -25.54
C THR A 108 -6.68 -7.17 -26.26
N ASP A 109 -6.81 -7.06 -27.58
CA ASP A 109 -5.86 -6.33 -28.41
C ASP A 109 -5.58 -4.91 -27.87
N GLU A 110 -4.31 -4.55 -27.80
CA GLU A 110 -3.86 -3.29 -27.17
C GLU A 110 -4.43 -2.05 -27.89
N GLN A 111 -4.61 -2.11 -29.22
CA GLN A 111 -5.22 -1.00 -29.97
C GLN A 111 -6.71 -0.88 -29.66
N LYS A 112 -7.41 -2.01 -29.54
CA LYS A 112 -8.81 -2.02 -29.12
C LYS A 112 -8.97 -1.46 -27.70
N VAL A 113 -8.18 -1.91 -26.74
CA VAL A 113 -8.20 -1.37 -25.36
C VAL A 113 -7.91 0.13 -25.38
N ALA A 114 -6.89 0.56 -26.12
CA ALA A 114 -6.52 1.97 -26.20
C ALA A 114 -7.65 2.83 -26.78
N CYS A 115 -8.35 2.35 -27.80
CA CYS A 115 -9.52 3.01 -28.37
C CYS A 115 -10.61 3.21 -27.30
N LEU A 116 -10.99 2.12 -26.62
CA LEU A 116 -12.05 2.11 -25.61
C LEU A 116 -11.72 2.97 -24.38
N VAL A 117 -10.48 2.94 -23.90
CA VAL A 117 -10.02 3.79 -22.80
C VAL A 117 -10.12 5.27 -23.18
N ASN A 118 -9.68 5.63 -24.39
CA ASN A 118 -9.76 7.01 -24.87
C ASN A 118 -11.21 7.45 -25.08
N GLN A 119 -12.08 6.58 -25.60
CA GLN A 119 -13.52 6.86 -25.74
C GLN A 119 -14.17 7.17 -24.39
N LEU A 120 -13.94 6.33 -23.37
CA LEU A 120 -14.45 6.58 -22.03
C LEU A 120 -13.93 7.89 -21.45
N ARG A 121 -12.63 8.17 -21.61
CA ARG A 121 -12.03 9.43 -21.14
C ARG A 121 -12.72 10.63 -21.81
N ASP A 122 -12.87 10.60 -23.13
CA ASP A 122 -13.44 11.71 -23.89
C ASP A 122 -14.93 11.91 -23.53
N ARG A 123 -15.68 10.82 -23.28
CA ARG A 123 -17.06 10.85 -22.77
C ARG A 123 -17.15 11.55 -21.41
N LEU A 124 -16.30 11.16 -20.46
CA LEU A 124 -16.27 11.77 -19.12
C LEU A 124 -15.81 13.23 -19.15
N LEU A 125 -14.84 13.58 -20.02
CA LEU A 125 -14.37 14.97 -20.20
C LEU A 125 -15.43 15.88 -20.85
N GLN A 126 -16.35 15.32 -21.63
CA GLN A 126 -17.51 16.04 -22.18
C GLN A 126 -18.60 16.34 -21.14
N GLY A 127 -18.40 15.91 -19.88
CA GLY A 127 -19.30 16.18 -18.77
C GLY A 127 -20.32 15.07 -18.50
N GLU A 128 -20.20 13.91 -19.16
CA GLU A 128 -21.03 12.77 -18.83
C GLU A 128 -20.64 12.20 -17.47
N GLN A 129 -21.64 11.98 -16.61
CA GLN A 129 -21.43 11.42 -15.28
C GLN A 129 -21.81 9.94 -15.27
N LEU A 130 -21.04 9.15 -14.53
CA LEU A 130 -21.39 7.77 -14.20
C LEU A 130 -22.57 7.79 -13.21
N GLN A 131 -23.80 7.59 -13.72
CA GLN A 131 -25.04 7.66 -12.93
C GLN A 131 -25.70 6.29 -12.80
N PHE A 132 -25.15 5.45 -11.91
CA PHE A 132 -25.72 4.16 -11.57
C PHE A 132 -25.50 3.78 -10.13
N SER A 133 -26.25 2.77 -9.68
CA SER A 133 -26.09 2.25 -8.33
C SER A 133 -25.00 1.19 -8.32
N VAL A 134 -24.03 1.38 -7.44
CA VAL A 134 -23.02 0.37 -7.12
C VAL A 134 -23.18 0.02 -5.64
N PRO A 135 -23.01 -1.26 -5.25
CA PRO A 135 -23.01 -1.65 -3.85
C PRO A 135 -22.01 -0.84 -3.02
N ASP A 136 -22.24 -0.81 -1.70
CA ASP A 136 -21.37 -0.20 -0.69
C ASP A 136 -21.09 1.30 -0.91
N ASN A 137 -21.97 1.99 -1.65
CA ASN A 137 -21.93 3.44 -1.90
C ASN A 137 -20.61 3.93 -2.53
N ILE A 138 -20.02 3.15 -3.44
CA ILE A 138 -18.83 3.59 -4.18
C ILE A 138 -19.10 4.94 -4.86
N ASN A 139 -18.23 5.92 -4.60
CA ASN A 139 -18.33 7.25 -5.18
C ASN A 139 -17.92 7.23 -6.66
N LEU A 140 -18.92 7.15 -7.55
CA LEU A 140 -18.71 7.10 -8.99
C LEU A 140 -18.10 8.37 -9.59
N SER A 141 -18.41 9.55 -9.01
CA SER A 141 -17.82 10.82 -9.48
C SER A 141 -16.32 10.81 -9.25
N GLU A 142 -15.91 10.36 -8.06
CA GLU A 142 -14.50 10.25 -7.72
C GLU A 142 -13.79 9.18 -8.57
N LEU A 143 -14.44 8.05 -8.82
CA LEU A 143 -13.89 7.01 -9.68
C LEU A 143 -13.68 7.53 -11.12
N ALA A 144 -14.61 8.35 -11.63
CA ALA A 144 -14.48 9.01 -12.93
C ALA A 144 -13.30 10.00 -12.95
N ASP A 145 -13.12 10.81 -11.91
CA ASP A 145 -11.98 11.73 -11.77
C ASP A 145 -10.64 10.98 -11.77
N VAL A 146 -10.57 9.86 -11.04
CA VAL A 146 -9.40 8.97 -11.02
C VAL A 146 -9.16 8.38 -12.41
N PHE A 147 -10.21 7.90 -13.09
CA PHE A 147 -10.09 7.36 -14.45
C PHE A 147 -9.56 8.40 -15.43
N ILE A 148 -10.09 9.63 -15.42
CA ILE A 148 -9.60 10.74 -16.26
C ILE A 148 -8.13 11.00 -15.96
N ARG A 149 -7.75 11.07 -14.68
CA ARG A 149 -6.36 11.30 -14.28
C ARG A 149 -5.43 10.19 -14.77
N LEU A 150 -5.81 8.92 -14.60
CA LEU A 150 -5.01 7.77 -15.06
C LEU A 150 -4.89 7.73 -16.58
N SER A 151 -5.99 7.88 -17.31
CA SER A 151 -6.02 7.88 -18.78
C SER A 151 -5.38 9.13 -19.40
N THR A 152 -5.18 10.19 -18.64
CA THR A 152 -4.36 11.34 -19.05
C THR A 152 -2.87 11.06 -18.86
N GLN A 153 -2.49 10.39 -17.77
CA GLN A 153 -1.09 10.02 -17.49
C GLN A 153 -0.61 8.85 -18.35
N PHE A 154 -1.51 7.90 -18.64
CA PHE A 154 -1.26 6.69 -19.41
C PHE A 154 -2.35 6.50 -20.49
N PRO A 155 -2.36 7.35 -21.54
CA PRO A 155 -3.38 7.29 -22.58
C PRO A 155 -3.45 5.92 -23.26
N GLY A 156 -4.64 5.32 -23.23
CA GLY A 156 -4.91 4.02 -23.85
C GLY A 156 -4.39 2.79 -23.09
N ASP A 157 -3.83 2.94 -21.89
CA ASP A 157 -3.27 1.81 -21.14
C ASP A 157 -4.38 0.98 -20.45
N VAL A 158 -4.27 -0.35 -20.54
CA VAL A 158 -5.19 -1.34 -19.93
C VAL A 158 -5.35 -1.18 -18.41
N GLY A 159 -4.34 -0.65 -17.73
CA GLY A 159 -4.37 -0.33 -16.31
C GLY A 159 -5.46 0.69 -15.95
N CYS A 160 -5.91 1.52 -16.89
CA CYS A 160 -7.03 2.43 -16.67
C CYS A 160 -8.33 1.65 -16.41
N PHE A 161 -8.57 0.55 -17.12
CA PHE A 161 -9.73 -0.32 -16.87
C PHE A 161 -9.55 -1.21 -15.64
N SER A 162 -8.32 -1.50 -15.22
CA SER A 162 -8.07 -2.21 -13.96
C SER A 162 -8.63 -1.47 -12.74
N LEU A 163 -8.86 -0.16 -12.83
CA LEU A 163 -9.58 0.65 -11.83
C LEU A 163 -10.97 0.09 -11.46
N PHE A 164 -11.69 -0.49 -12.43
CA PHE A 164 -13.03 -1.05 -12.22
C PHE A 164 -12.99 -2.49 -11.67
N PHE A 165 -11.83 -3.15 -11.76
CA PHE A 165 -11.61 -4.49 -11.22
C PHE A 165 -11.03 -4.47 -9.81
N LEU A 166 -10.22 -3.46 -9.48
CA LEU A 166 -9.48 -3.39 -8.22
C LEU A 166 -10.09 -2.42 -7.22
N ASN A 167 -9.93 -2.67 -5.92
CA ASN A 167 -10.40 -1.74 -4.90
C ASN A 167 -9.58 -0.46 -4.96
N TYR A 168 -10.25 0.66 -5.24
CA TYR A 168 -9.68 1.99 -5.04
C TYR A 168 -9.84 2.36 -3.57
N ILE A 169 -8.71 2.47 -2.88
CA ILE A 169 -8.64 2.77 -1.45
C ILE A 169 -7.96 4.12 -1.21
N LYS A 170 -8.39 4.77 -0.13
CA LYS A 170 -7.80 6.00 0.38
C LYS A 170 -7.36 5.78 1.82
N LEU A 171 -6.04 5.81 2.03
CA LEU A 171 -5.45 5.72 3.35
C LEU A 171 -5.34 7.12 3.95
N GLU A 172 -5.82 7.26 5.18
CA GLU A 172 -5.55 8.40 6.03
C GLU A 172 -4.10 8.36 6.54
N THR A 173 -3.56 9.53 6.91
CA THR A 173 -2.21 9.63 7.47
C THR A 173 -2.04 8.69 8.66
N GLY A 174 -1.10 7.75 8.55
CA GLY A 174 -0.77 6.76 9.55
C GLY A 174 -1.44 5.40 9.37
N GLN A 175 -2.39 5.25 8.46
CA GLN A 175 -2.89 3.94 8.05
C GLN A 175 -1.84 3.24 7.18
N ALA A 176 -1.89 1.91 7.18
CA ALA A 176 -0.95 1.07 6.47
C ALA A 176 -1.66 0.06 5.59
N VAL A 177 -0.95 -0.43 4.58
CA VAL A 177 -1.35 -1.57 3.74
C VAL A 177 -0.17 -2.51 3.61
N PHE A 178 -0.44 -3.80 3.66
CA PHE A 178 0.55 -4.85 3.41
C PHE A 178 0.24 -5.50 2.06
N LEU A 179 1.24 -5.52 1.19
CA LEU A 179 1.15 -6.09 -0.14
C LEU A 179 1.66 -7.53 -0.09
N GLU A 180 0.71 -8.44 0.03
CA GLU A 180 0.94 -9.87 -0.04
C GLU A 180 1.45 -10.28 -1.43
N ALA A 181 2.17 -11.40 -1.49
CA ALA A 181 2.57 -11.97 -2.77
C ALA A 181 1.34 -12.23 -3.63
N ASN A 182 1.43 -11.95 -4.94
CA ASN A 182 0.35 -12.14 -5.91
C ASN A 182 -0.90 -11.25 -5.75
N LEU A 183 -0.89 -10.28 -4.83
CA LEU A 183 -1.96 -9.28 -4.72
C LEU A 183 -1.72 -8.12 -5.72
N PRO A 184 -2.64 -7.87 -6.67
CA PRO A 184 -2.49 -6.80 -7.66
C PRO A 184 -2.57 -5.43 -6.99
N HIS A 185 -1.57 -4.58 -7.22
CA HIS A 185 -1.57 -3.25 -6.63
C HIS A 185 -0.92 -2.14 -7.47
N ALA A 186 -1.38 -0.90 -7.26
CA ALA A 186 -0.76 0.31 -7.79
C ALA A 186 -0.96 1.49 -6.83
N TYR A 187 0.10 2.18 -6.43
CA TYR A 187 -0.03 3.46 -5.72
C TYR A 187 -0.29 4.58 -6.71
N LEU A 188 -1.32 5.39 -6.46
CA LEU A 188 -1.79 6.39 -7.41
C LEU A 188 -1.34 7.80 -7.05
N SER A 189 -1.43 8.19 -5.77
CA SER A 189 -1.03 9.51 -5.28
C SER A 189 -0.83 9.54 -3.76
N GLY A 190 -0.20 10.61 -3.24
CA GLY A 190 0.17 10.78 -1.84
C GLY A 190 1.64 10.45 -1.56
N ASP A 191 2.06 10.64 -0.31
CA ASP A 191 3.39 10.29 0.20
C ASP A 191 3.25 9.18 1.24
N CYS A 192 4.17 8.21 1.23
CA CYS A 192 4.20 7.10 2.18
C CYS A 192 5.62 6.75 2.62
N VAL A 193 5.74 6.02 3.73
CA VAL A 193 6.92 5.21 4.05
C VAL A 193 6.66 3.82 3.51
N GLU A 194 7.58 3.33 2.67
CA GLU A 194 7.55 1.99 2.12
C GLU A 194 8.70 1.17 2.72
N CYS A 195 8.40 -0.04 3.21
CA CYS A 195 9.38 -1.02 3.65
C CYS A 195 9.15 -2.31 2.88
N MET A 196 10.22 -2.88 2.32
CA MET A 196 10.14 -4.07 1.48
C MET A 196 11.34 -4.97 1.69
N ALA A 197 11.17 -6.27 1.42
CA ALA A 197 12.32 -7.17 1.33
C ALA A 197 13.25 -6.75 0.17
N CYS A 198 14.53 -7.13 0.26
CA CYS A 198 15.50 -6.86 -0.79
C CYS A 198 15.22 -7.73 -2.03
N SER A 199 14.40 -7.22 -2.95
CA SER A 199 14.12 -7.81 -4.26
C SER A 199 13.68 -6.73 -5.25
N ASP A 200 14.01 -6.89 -6.52
CA ASP A 200 13.58 -6.01 -7.63
C ASP A 200 12.59 -6.72 -8.58
N ASN A 201 12.11 -7.90 -8.20
CA ASN A 201 11.19 -8.69 -9.01
C ASN A 201 9.80 -8.03 -9.07
N VAL A 202 9.37 -7.69 -10.27
CA VAL A 202 8.07 -7.07 -10.51
C VAL A 202 7.45 -7.59 -11.80
N VAL A 203 6.27 -8.19 -11.69
CA VAL A 203 5.41 -8.49 -12.85
C VAL A 203 4.45 -7.32 -13.06
N ARG A 204 4.43 -6.77 -14.29
CA ARG A 204 3.68 -5.55 -14.62
C ARG A 204 2.35 -5.88 -15.27
N ALA A 205 1.32 -5.15 -14.87
CA ALA A 205 -0.05 -5.38 -15.34
C ALA A 205 -0.69 -4.17 -16.02
N GLY A 206 -0.07 -2.99 -15.98
CA GLY A 206 -0.58 -1.78 -16.63
C GLY A 206 0.03 -0.50 -16.05
N LEU A 207 -0.52 0.65 -16.46
CA LEU A 207 -0.06 1.99 -16.11
C LEU A 207 1.45 2.12 -16.34
N THR A 208 1.92 1.63 -17.49
CA THR A 208 3.36 1.56 -17.75
C THR A 208 3.71 1.44 -19.23
N PRO A 209 4.76 2.16 -19.69
CA PRO A 209 5.31 1.94 -21.02
C PRO A 209 6.23 0.70 -21.09
N LYS A 210 6.54 0.07 -19.94
CA LYS A 210 7.47 -1.08 -19.88
C LYS A 210 6.76 -2.37 -20.33
N TYR A 211 7.57 -3.38 -20.62
CA TYR A 211 7.07 -4.72 -20.97
C TYR A 211 6.14 -5.30 -19.90
N LYS A 212 5.06 -5.93 -20.36
CA LYS A 212 4.02 -6.59 -19.55
C LYS A 212 4.02 -8.08 -19.91
N ASP A 213 4.37 -8.94 -18.94
CA ASP A 213 4.31 -10.39 -19.11
C ASP A 213 2.92 -10.90 -18.72
N VAL A 214 1.97 -10.80 -19.65
CA VAL A 214 0.54 -11.02 -19.39
C VAL A 214 0.25 -12.46 -18.96
N ASP A 215 0.90 -13.46 -19.57
CA ASP A 215 0.64 -14.86 -19.21
C ASP A 215 1.21 -15.20 -17.82
N CYS A 216 2.41 -14.70 -17.49
CA CYS A 216 2.96 -14.83 -16.14
C CYS A 216 2.04 -14.18 -15.11
N LEU A 217 1.62 -12.95 -15.39
CA LEU A 217 0.69 -12.18 -14.56
C LEU A 217 -0.59 -12.96 -14.26
N LEU A 218 -1.29 -13.43 -15.30
CA LEU A 218 -2.59 -14.11 -15.14
C LEU A 218 -2.46 -15.49 -14.46
N SER A 219 -1.25 -16.07 -14.45
CA SER A 219 -0.98 -17.33 -13.77
C SER A 219 -0.73 -17.17 -12.27
N MET A 220 -0.26 -16.00 -11.83
CA MET A 220 0.17 -15.77 -10.45
C MET A 220 -0.88 -15.08 -9.59
N LEU A 221 -1.73 -14.22 -10.19
CA LEU A 221 -2.71 -13.39 -9.48
C LEU A 221 -3.59 -14.18 -8.50
N GLN A 222 -3.75 -13.63 -7.30
CA GLN A 222 -4.84 -14.00 -6.39
C GLN A 222 -6.12 -13.30 -6.84
N TYR A 223 -7.16 -14.08 -7.12
CA TYR A 223 -8.43 -13.58 -7.67
C TYR A 223 -9.52 -13.46 -6.60
N ASP A 224 -9.21 -13.85 -5.36
CA ASP A 224 -10.13 -13.81 -4.24
C ASP A 224 -10.54 -12.36 -3.96
N PRO A 225 -11.85 -12.05 -3.98
CA PRO A 225 -12.31 -10.70 -3.78
C PRO A 225 -12.01 -10.23 -2.36
N ARG A 226 -11.58 -8.97 -2.23
CA ARG A 226 -11.28 -8.35 -0.93
C ARG A 226 -12.19 -7.14 -0.73
N THR A 227 -12.61 -6.90 0.51
CA THR A 227 -13.22 -5.62 0.88
C THR A 227 -12.15 -4.56 1.11
N ALA A 228 -12.53 -3.28 1.11
CA ALA A 228 -11.59 -2.19 1.42
C ALA A 228 -11.00 -2.31 2.84
N ASP A 229 -11.81 -2.78 3.80
CA ASP A 229 -11.39 -2.95 5.19
C ASP A 229 -10.37 -4.10 5.35
N ASP A 230 -10.53 -5.20 4.60
CA ASP A 230 -9.59 -6.34 4.60
C ASP A 230 -8.19 -5.99 4.07
N LEU A 231 -8.06 -4.83 3.42
CA LEU A 231 -6.82 -4.38 2.79
C LEU A 231 -6.05 -3.40 3.68
N ILE A 232 -6.70 -2.79 4.68
CA ILE A 232 -6.04 -1.93 5.66
C ILE A 232 -5.31 -2.82 6.67
N PHE A 233 -3.98 -2.69 6.70
CA PHE A 233 -3.15 -3.47 7.60
C PHE A 233 -3.19 -2.87 9.02
N PRO A 234 -3.63 -3.64 10.04
CA PRO A 234 -3.81 -3.12 11.39
C PRO A 234 -2.47 -2.86 12.06
N GLY A 235 -2.40 -1.76 12.82
CA GLY A 235 -1.26 -1.45 13.68
C GLY A 235 -1.58 -1.66 15.16
N GLU A 236 -0.67 -2.31 15.88
CA GLU A 236 -0.81 -2.52 17.32
C GLU A 236 -0.23 -1.33 18.09
N SER A 237 -1.10 -0.54 18.72
CA SER A 237 -0.70 0.66 19.45
C SER A 237 -0.52 0.39 20.94
N ARG A 238 0.60 0.84 21.50
CA ARG A 238 0.89 0.80 22.94
C ARG A 238 1.64 2.06 23.39
N PRO A 239 1.49 2.48 24.65
CA PRO A 239 2.31 3.55 25.21
C PRO A 239 3.78 3.08 25.30
N VAL A 240 4.70 4.01 25.10
CA VAL A 240 6.11 3.78 25.44
C VAL A 240 6.26 3.98 26.93
N GLU A 241 6.86 3.00 27.61
CA GLU A 241 7.17 3.11 29.03
C GLU A 241 8.17 4.26 29.23
N LEU A 242 7.76 5.24 30.02
CA LEU A 242 8.66 6.30 30.44
C LEU A 242 9.62 5.73 31.49
N PRO A 243 10.91 6.10 31.46
CA PRO A 243 11.83 5.71 32.52
C PRO A 243 11.28 6.17 33.87
N ALA A 244 11.28 5.29 34.86
CA ALA A 244 10.94 5.63 36.23
C ALA A 244 11.84 6.80 36.67
N ALA A 245 11.22 7.95 36.95
CA ALA A 245 11.83 9.21 37.41
C ALA A 245 13.36 9.22 37.36
N GLY A 246 13.93 9.44 36.16
CA GLY A 246 15.35 9.74 36.04
C GLY A 246 15.66 11.08 36.71
N PRO A 247 16.94 11.39 37.04
CA PRO A 247 17.36 12.63 37.72
C PRO A 247 17.02 13.94 36.98
N TRP A 248 16.36 13.85 35.83
CA TRP A 248 15.91 14.95 34.96
C TRP A 248 14.41 15.28 35.11
N LEU A 249 13.66 14.51 35.90
CA LEU A 249 12.24 14.71 36.17
C LEU A 249 12.04 14.95 37.67
N SER A 250 11.57 16.14 38.06
CA SER A 250 11.16 16.39 39.44
C SER A 250 9.87 15.62 39.76
N ASP A 251 9.81 15.00 40.94
CA ASP A 251 8.69 14.18 41.43
C ASP A 251 7.29 14.83 41.35
N THR A 252 7.22 16.14 41.12
CA THR A 252 5.98 16.92 40.98
C THR A 252 5.32 16.86 39.59
N GLU A 253 5.98 16.34 38.55
CA GLU A 253 5.40 16.27 37.18
C GLU A 253 4.85 14.87 36.82
N ILE A 254 4.95 13.91 37.74
CA ILE A 254 4.36 12.57 37.61
C ILE A 254 2.87 12.64 37.99
N THR A 255 2.11 13.44 37.24
CA THR A 255 0.65 13.39 37.30
C THR A 255 0.15 12.79 36.00
N SER A 256 -0.77 11.86 36.17
CA SER A 256 -1.47 10.99 35.21
C SER A 256 -2.27 11.71 34.11
N ARG A 257 -1.75 12.81 33.54
CA ARG A 257 -2.45 13.68 32.59
C ARG A 257 -1.64 14.14 31.38
N LEU A 258 -0.32 13.91 31.34
CA LEU A 258 0.47 14.28 30.17
C LEU A 258 0.42 13.17 29.13
N PRO A 259 0.22 13.50 27.83
CA PRO A 259 0.25 12.50 26.78
C PRO A 259 1.62 11.83 26.74
N THR A 260 1.63 10.50 26.80
CA THR A 260 2.83 9.69 26.69
C THR A 260 3.17 9.44 25.22
N PRO A 261 4.46 9.25 24.88
CA PRO A 261 4.82 8.74 23.57
C PRO A 261 4.11 7.43 23.28
N GLN A 262 3.64 7.28 22.05
CA GLN A 262 2.97 6.08 21.60
C GLN A 262 3.79 5.41 20.50
N VAL A 263 3.81 4.08 20.51
CA VAL A 263 4.32 3.28 19.41
C VAL A 263 3.17 2.50 18.80
N THR A 264 3.01 2.62 17.49
CA THR A 264 2.13 1.77 16.69
C THR A 264 3.01 0.84 15.87
N ARG A 265 2.96 -0.45 16.17
CA ARG A 265 3.74 -1.48 15.47
C ARG A 265 2.93 -2.06 14.32
N PHE A 266 3.54 -2.08 13.14
CA PHE A 266 3.07 -2.79 11.97
C PHE A 266 4.01 -3.97 11.71
N ALA A 267 3.57 -5.18 12.05
CA ALA A 267 4.35 -6.41 11.92
C ALA A 267 3.66 -7.36 10.93
N PRO A 268 3.93 -7.23 9.62
CA PRO A 268 3.41 -8.19 8.65
C PRO A 268 3.90 -9.61 8.94
N PRO A 269 3.20 -10.65 8.46
CA PRO A 269 3.53 -12.06 8.72
C PRO A 269 4.74 -12.53 7.90
N VAL A 270 5.85 -11.80 7.99
CA VAL A 270 7.13 -12.07 7.32
C VAL A 270 8.28 -11.85 8.29
N GLU A 271 9.39 -12.54 8.07
CA GLU A 271 10.59 -12.40 8.91
C GLU A 271 11.47 -11.22 8.50
N ASP A 272 11.23 -10.66 7.29
CA ASP A 272 12.09 -9.66 6.67
C ASP A 272 12.12 -8.31 7.41
N PHE A 273 10.99 -7.85 7.94
CA PHE A 273 10.89 -6.53 8.58
C PHE A 273 9.65 -6.35 9.48
N ALA A 274 9.70 -5.35 10.35
CA ALA A 274 8.57 -4.74 11.03
C ALA A 274 8.80 -3.22 11.12
N VAL A 275 7.73 -2.43 11.17
CA VAL A 275 7.82 -0.96 11.21
C VAL A 275 7.10 -0.42 12.44
N ASP A 276 7.84 0.30 13.28
CA ASP A 276 7.31 1.01 14.44
C ASP A 276 7.12 2.50 14.11
N LYS A 277 5.87 2.97 14.14
CA LYS A 277 5.55 4.40 14.10
C LYS A 277 5.56 4.97 15.51
N LEU A 278 6.47 5.90 15.77
CA LEU A 278 6.59 6.59 17.06
C LEU A 278 5.94 7.97 16.99
N LEU A 279 4.93 8.21 17.82
CA LEU A 279 4.33 9.52 18.02
C LEU A 279 4.78 10.08 19.37
N ILE A 280 5.54 11.17 19.34
CA ILE A 280 6.11 11.81 20.52
C ILE A 280 5.38 13.14 20.77
N PRO A 281 4.64 13.28 21.88
CA PRO A 281 3.97 14.52 22.20
C PRO A 281 4.97 15.66 22.45
N PRO A 282 4.63 16.92 22.12
CA PRO A 282 5.51 18.06 22.38
C PRO A 282 5.88 18.27 23.86
N SER A 283 5.07 17.74 24.78
CA SER A 283 5.36 17.74 26.22
C SER A 283 6.45 16.74 26.63
N CYS A 284 6.76 15.75 25.81
CA CYS A 284 7.78 14.75 26.10
C CYS A 284 9.17 15.33 25.76
N ARG A 285 9.99 15.52 26.80
CA ARG A 285 11.37 16.02 26.66
C ARG A 285 12.38 14.93 26.36
N ALA A 286 12.16 13.74 26.92
CA ALA A 286 13.00 12.58 26.71
C ALA A 286 12.21 11.29 26.98
N PHE A 287 12.56 10.24 26.26
CA PHE A 287 12.11 8.87 26.50
C PHE A 287 13.18 7.90 26.02
N GLU A 288 13.06 6.65 26.45
CA GLU A 288 14.01 5.58 26.16
C GLU A 288 13.36 4.56 25.22
N LEU A 289 14.04 4.22 24.14
CA LEU A 289 13.69 3.10 23.28
C LEU A 289 14.48 1.88 23.72
N LEU A 290 13.75 0.76 23.92
CA LEU A 290 14.36 -0.53 24.18
C LEU A 290 15.15 -0.99 22.95
N ALA A 291 16.38 -1.47 23.15
CA ALA A 291 17.10 -2.13 22.07
C ALA A 291 16.31 -3.34 21.57
N LEU A 292 16.21 -3.45 20.25
CA LEU A 292 15.70 -4.62 19.57
C LEU A 292 16.89 -5.51 19.18
N PRO A 293 16.74 -6.83 19.19
CA PRO A 293 17.79 -7.77 18.77
C PRO A 293 17.94 -7.81 17.24
N CYS A 294 17.87 -6.67 16.57
CA CYS A 294 17.98 -6.52 15.13
C CYS A 294 18.51 -5.13 14.75
N ALA A 295 19.07 -5.02 13.55
CA ALA A 295 19.43 -3.73 12.99
C ALA A 295 18.15 -2.89 12.77
N SER A 296 18.23 -1.61 13.08
CA SER A 296 17.09 -0.68 12.99
C SER A 296 17.49 0.58 12.24
N ILE A 297 16.59 1.08 11.39
CA ILE A 297 16.72 2.37 10.71
C ILE A 297 15.67 3.31 11.30
N LEU A 298 16.11 4.45 11.85
CA LEU A 298 15.20 5.47 12.36
C LEU A 298 15.14 6.66 11.40
N VAL A 299 13.91 7.05 11.04
CA VAL A 299 13.65 8.19 10.16
C VAL A 299 12.74 9.18 10.87
N PHE A 300 13.17 10.44 10.99
CA PHE A 300 12.33 11.51 11.49
C PHE A 300 11.43 12.02 10.36
N ILE A 301 10.13 11.77 10.48
CA ILE A 301 9.15 12.18 9.48
C ILE A 301 8.72 13.64 9.70
N THR A 302 8.42 14.02 10.94
CA THR A 302 8.05 15.38 11.34
C THR A 302 8.72 15.74 12.66
N GLY A 303 8.93 17.04 12.87
CA GLY A 303 9.60 17.56 14.06
C GLY A 303 11.12 17.35 14.05
N SER A 304 11.73 17.49 15.21
CA SER A 304 13.19 17.38 15.39
C SER A 304 13.54 16.90 16.80
N GLY A 305 14.66 16.20 16.90
CA GLY A 305 15.26 15.80 18.16
C GLY A 305 16.68 15.26 17.95
N PHE A 306 17.27 14.75 19.02
CA PHE A 306 18.60 14.21 19.10
C PHE A 306 18.54 12.78 19.58
N LEU A 307 19.37 11.90 19.03
CA LEU A 307 19.54 10.53 19.53
C LEU A 307 20.83 10.45 20.33
N GLN A 308 20.77 9.79 21.48
CA GLN A 308 21.92 9.48 22.31
C GLN A 308 21.87 8.00 22.70
N HIS A 309 22.95 7.28 22.40
CA HIS A 309 23.14 5.91 22.85
C HIS A 309 23.46 5.88 24.35
N ILE A 310 22.71 5.09 25.12
CA ILE A 310 22.94 4.86 26.55
C ILE A 310 23.67 3.52 26.70
N PRO A 311 24.93 3.52 27.16
CA PRO A 311 25.63 2.27 27.44
C PRO A 311 24.97 1.53 28.62
N PRO A 312 24.96 0.18 28.60
CA PRO A 312 24.42 -0.61 29.70
C PRO A 312 25.15 -0.26 31.01
N LYS A 313 24.41 -0.07 32.11
CA LYS A 313 24.99 0.18 33.43
C LYS A 313 25.79 -1.05 33.86
N LEU A 314 27.11 -0.91 33.99
CA LEU A 314 27.97 -1.93 34.59
C LEU A 314 27.66 -2.08 36.09
N ALA A 315 26.94 -3.15 36.44
CA ALA A 315 27.22 -4.09 37.54
C ALA A 315 25.93 -4.81 38.00
N ASN A 316 25.93 -6.14 37.88
CA ASN A 316 25.04 -7.11 38.54
C ASN A 316 23.59 -7.33 38.06
N ASP A 317 23.13 -6.70 36.99
CA ASP A 317 21.93 -7.19 36.29
C ASP A 317 22.32 -8.12 35.15
N THR A 318 21.91 -9.38 35.27
CA THR A 318 22.08 -10.40 34.24
C THR A 318 21.32 -10.00 32.97
N ALA A 319 22.07 -9.95 31.86
CA ALA A 319 21.67 -9.87 30.45
C ALA A 319 21.08 -8.54 29.92
N GLU A 320 21.87 -7.90 29.04
CA GLU A 320 21.47 -7.18 27.82
C GLU A 320 20.27 -6.22 27.89
N LYS A 321 20.50 -4.98 28.37
CA LYS A 321 19.66 -3.84 28.01
C LYS A 321 20.55 -2.69 27.53
N GLN A 322 20.76 -2.62 26.22
CA GLN A 322 21.21 -1.41 25.54
C GLN A 322 19.97 -0.54 25.26
N SER A 323 20.11 0.77 25.27
CA SER A 323 18.97 1.65 24.99
C SER A 323 19.38 2.95 24.32
N VAL A 324 18.42 3.58 23.64
CA VAL A 324 18.62 4.85 22.93
C VAL A 324 17.68 5.87 23.55
N SER A 325 18.24 6.97 24.08
CA SER A 325 17.47 8.13 24.51
C SER A 325 17.31 9.13 23.37
N ILE A 326 16.11 9.67 23.20
CA ILE A 326 15.85 10.78 22.28
C ILE A 326 15.66 12.07 23.09
N ASN A 327 16.44 13.12 22.84
CA ASN A 327 16.35 14.43 23.51
C ASN A 327 15.85 15.49 22.53
N THR A 328 14.86 16.31 22.88
CA THR A 328 14.23 17.27 21.94
C THR A 328 14.73 18.72 22.09
N ASN A 329 15.66 19.02 23.00
CA ASN A 329 16.09 20.40 23.29
C ASN A 329 17.24 20.93 22.42
N SER A 330 17.08 22.13 21.86
CA SER A 330 18.08 22.84 21.03
C SER A 330 19.08 23.71 21.81
N SER A 331 19.09 23.66 23.15
CA SER A 331 19.89 24.58 23.98
C SER A 331 21.15 23.92 24.53
N GLY A 332 22.23 23.94 23.74
CA GLY A 332 23.58 23.65 24.21
C GLY A 332 24.54 23.33 23.07
N PHE A 333 25.38 24.29 22.68
CA PHE A 333 26.47 24.32 21.68
C PHE A 333 26.23 25.16 20.40
N PRO A 334 27.31 25.74 19.81
CA PRO A 334 27.33 27.13 19.35
C PRO A 334 26.57 27.36 18.05
N VAL A 335 26.07 28.59 17.95
CA VAL A 335 25.53 29.23 16.76
C VAL A 335 26.64 29.36 15.71
N ASP A 336 26.90 28.28 14.97
CA ASP A 336 27.52 28.27 13.63
C ASP A 336 27.73 26.82 13.16
N ALA A 337 26.65 26.14 12.80
CA ALA A 337 26.70 24.99 11.92
C ALA A 337 25.36 24.83 11.20
N GLN A 338 25.40 24.90 9.87
CA GLN A 338 24.27 24.70 8.98
C GLN A 338 23.53 23.40 9.32
N ALA A 339 22.20 23.45 9.19
CA ALA A 339 21.32 22.28 9.26
C ALA A 339 21.89 21.13 8.44
N ALA A 340 22.33 20.07 9.13
CA ALA A 340 22.78 18.85 8.51
C ALA A 340 22.29 17.69 9.37
N GLY A 341 21.18 17.09 8.97
CA GLY A 341 20.92 15.70 9.33
C GLY A 341 22.12 14.88 8.87
N ARG A 342 22.87 14.31 9.80
CA ARG A 342 23.91 13.33 9.53
C ARG A 342 23.57 12.07 10.30
N VAL A 343 22.88 11.16 9.61
CA VAL A 343 22.86 9.75 9.97
C VAL A 343 24.19 9.17 9.48
N HIS A 344 25.04 8.71 10.41
CA HIS A 344 26.05 7.71 10.12
C HIS A 344 26.41 6.93 11.39
N GLN A 345 26.43 5.60 11.23
CA GLN A 345 26.65 4.49 12.18
C GLN A 345 25.46 4.15 13.08
N VAL A 346 24.72 3.04 12.93
CA VAL A 346 25.04 1.65 12.52
C VAL A 346 26.13 1.01 13.40
N LEU A 347 25.71 0.00 14.17
CA LEU A 347 26.49 -1.22 14.37
C LEU A 347 25.84 -2.33 13.54
#